data_AF-A0ABD3F2U9-F1
#
_entry.id   AF-A0ABD3F2U9-F1
#
_cell.length_a   1.000
_cell.length_b   1.000
_cell.length_c   1.000
_cell.angle_alpha   90.00
_cell.angle_beta   90.00
_cell.angle_gamma   90.00
#
_symmetry.space_group_name_H-M   'P 1'
#
loop_
_entity.id
_entity.type
_entity.pdbx_description
1 polymer ?
#
loop_
_entity_poly.entity_id
_entity_poly.type
_entity_poly.pdbx_seq_one_letter_code
_entity_poly.pdbx_strand_id
1 'polypeptide(L)'
;MAAVQLNVFYEGWEDDKSCPLDTGCTTNERNIAHIAWHCVRAQAWWLRILEHWLGNEVTQADLKHYKDYFSARTAPRIGERLKKRILLRLGNWKKEIDDQLRRIWWAWCSIGTALLWQIRNQVVHEGVKWTAKSQLEFMWRRGLQQLYAVARSERLRANLRIQGLYLQICLESLEEVTVEAPPGKSLPIAAKWRQQKLLELPRRLTLFQVANNAQG
;
A
#
# COMPACT_ATOMS: atom_id res chain seq x y z
N MET A 1 -0.59 -21.74 7.16
CA MET A 1 -0.81 -21.59 5.71
C MET A 1 -2.06 -22.38 5.31
N ALA A 2 -3.21 -21.72 5.14
CA ALA A 2 -4.50 -22.39 4.85
C ALA A 2 -5.20 -21.88 3.56
N ALA A 3 -4.53 -21.01 2.79
CA ALA A 3 -5.13 -20.37 1.61
C ALA A 3 -4.98 -21.17 0.30
N VAL A 4 -4.27 -22.31 0.31
CA VAL A 4 -3.98 -23.11 -0.90
C VAL A 4 -5.18 -23.93 -1.38
N GLN A 5 -6.18 -24.18 -0.52
CA GLN A 5 -7.28 -25.12 -0.81
C GLN A 5 -8.65 -24.48 -1.06
N LEU A 6 -8.77 -23.15 -1.05
CA LEU A 6 -10.04 -22.51 -1.42
C LEU A 6 -10.16 -22.52 -2.95
N ASN A 7 -10.66 -23.64 -3.47
CA ASN A 7 -11.11 -23.78 -4.85
C ASN A 7 -12.24 -22.79 -5.08
N VAL A 8 -12.07 -21.87 -6.03
CA VAL A 8 -12.99 -20.74 -6.24
C VAL A 8 -14.11 -21.10 -7.24
N PHE A 9 -14.61 -22.33 -7.17
CA PHE A 9 -15.64 -22.84 -8.07
C PHE A 9 -16.98 -22.09 -7.88
N TYR A 10 -17.68 -21.82 -8.99
CA TYR A 10 -19.07 -21.35 -8.97
C TYR A 10 -19.82 -21.91 -10.19
N GLU A 11 -21.14 -22.01 -10.05
CA GLU A 11 -22.05 -22.57 -11.05
C GLU A 11 -22.18 -21.64 -12.26
N GLY A 12 -22.02 -22.17 -13.49
CA GLY A 12 -22.08 -21.40 -14.75
C GLY A 12 -20.72 -20.96 -15.32
N TRP A 13 -19.60 -21.39 -14.73
CA TRP A 13 -18.26 -21.12 -15.27
C TRP A 13 -17.94 -22.08 -16.44
N GLU A 14 -17.79 -21.55 -17.65
CA GLU A 14 -17.31 -22.30 -18.83
C GLU A 14 -15.88 -22.83 -18.61
N ASP A 15 -15.65 -24.11 -18.94
CA ASP A 15 -14.38 -24.81 -18.67
C ASP A 15 -13.14 -24.21 -19.35
N ASP A 16 -13.33 -23.39 -20.39
CA ASP A 16 -12.27 -22.80 -21.20
C ASP A 16 -11.77 -21.43 -20.73
N LYS A 17 -12.39 -20.82 -19.71
CA LYS A 17 -12.03 -19.45 -19.31
C LYS A 17 -10.92 -19.43 -18.24
N SER A 18 -9.79 -18.85 -18.63
CA SER A 18 -8.67 -18.45 -17.78
C SER A 18 -9.07 -17.40 -16.72
N CYS A 19 -8.10 -16.98 -15.89
CA CYS A 19 -8.27 -16.05 -14.76
C CYS A 19 -9.40 -15.01 -14.97
N PRO A 20 -10.40 -14.93 -14.07
CA PRO A 20 -11.56 -14.06 -14.28
C PRO A 20 -11.18 -12.58 -14.30
N LEU A 21 -10.04 -12.22 -13.70
CA LEU A 21 -9.55 -10.86 -13.69
C LEU A 21 -8.80 -10.48 -14.97
N ASP A 22 -8.25 -11.44 -15.71
CA ASP A 22 -7.36 -11.17 -16.83
C ASP A 22 -7.47 -12.24 -17.91
N THR A 23 -8.06 -11.85 -19.04
CA THR A 23 -8.21 -12.71 -20.23
C THR A 23 -6.87 -13.08 -20.86
N GLY A 24 -5.79 -12.32 -20.60
CA GLY A 24 -4.43 -12.64 -21.04
C GLY A 24 -3.71 -13.64 -20.14
N CYS A 25 -4.33 -14.07 -19.04
CA CYS A 25 -3.75 -15.07 -18.16
C CYS A 25 -3.84 -16.46 -18.82
N THR A 26 -2.74 -17.20 -18.83
CA THR A 26 -2.66 -18.53 -19.47
C THR A 26 -2.75 -19.69 -18.46
N THR A 27 -2.88 -19.38 -17.17
CA THR A 27 -2.89 -20.43 -16.14
C THR A 27 -4.30 -20.94 -15.90
N ASN A 28 -4.44 -22.26 -15.80
CA ASN A 28 -5.68 -22.92 -15.40
C ASN A 28 -5.84 -23.04 -13.87
N GLU A 29 -4.97 -22.38 -13.09
CA GLU A 29 -5.02 -22.41 -11.64
C GLU A 29 -6.18 -21.54 -11.10
N ARG A 30 -7.18 -22.21 -10.50
CA ARG A 30 -8.44 -21.61 -10.03
C ARG A 30 -8.46 -21.39 -8.51
N ASN A 31 -7.33 -21.02 -7.91
CA ASN A 31 -7.19 -20.84 -6.47
C ASN A 31 -6.94 -19.37 -6.09
N ILE A 32 -7.15 -19.05 -4.81
CA ILE A 32 -6.90 -17.71 -4.27
C ILE A 32 -5.43 -17.30 -4.43
N ALA A 33 -4.50 -18.24 -4.37
CA ALA A 33 -3.08 -17.94 -4.56
C ALA A 33 -2.79 -17.42 -5.98
N HIS A 34 -3.46 -17.95 -7.00
CA HIS A 34 -3.37 -17.45 -8.36
C HIS A 34 -3.85 -16.01 -8.46
N ILE A 35 -5.07 -15.74 -7.99
CA ILE A 35 -5.69 -14.40 -8.02
C ILE A 35 -4.84 -13.40 -7.23
N ALA A 36 -4.25 -13.83 -6.12
CA ALA A 36 -3.45 -12.98 -5.27
C ALA A 36 -2.04 -12.72 -5.82
N TRP A 37 -1.39 -13.67 -6.49
CA TRP A 37 0.06 -13.59 -6.81
C TRP A 37 0.43 -13.73 -8.27
N HIS A 38 -0.34 -14.50 -9.04
CA HIS A 38 0.03 -14.92 -10.38
C HIS A 38 -0.74 -14.18 -11.47
N CYS A 39 -1.91 -13.60 -11.13
CA CYS A 39 -2.62 -12.69 -12.00
C CYS A 39 -1.78 -11.42 -12.28
N VAL A 40 -1.63 -11.04 -13.57
CA VAL A 40 -0.86 -9.86 -13.99
C VAL A 40 -1.39 -8.58 -13.32
N ARG A 41 -2.72 -8.47 -13.17
CA ARG A 41 -3.34 -7.32 -12.51
C ARG A 41 -3.06 -7.26 -11.01
N ALA A 42 -2.96 -8.43 -10.36
CA ALA A 42 -2.55 -8.50 -8.96
C ALA A 42 -1.05 -8.16 -8.81
N GLN A 43 -0.20 -8.62 -9.73
CA GLN A 43 1.20 -8.25 -9.74
C GLN A 43 1.41 -6.74 -9.94
N ALA A 44 0.64 -6.10 -10.82
CA ALA A 44 0.69 -4.64 -11.00
C ALA A 44 0.37 -3.88 -9.70
N TRP A 45 -0.56 -4.41 -8.90
CA TRP A 45 -0.87 -3.88 -7.58
C TRP A 45 0.33 -3.98 -6.62
N TRP A 46 0.93 -5.17 -6.52
CA TRP A 46 2.08 -5.39 -5.62
C TRP A 46 3.32 -4.62 -6.05
N LEU A 47 3.57 -4.53 -7.36
CA LEU A 47 4.63 -3.70 -7.91
C LEU A 47 4.48 -2.26 -7.48
N ARG A 48 3.30 -1.66 -7.65
CA ARG A 48 3.07 -0.26 -7.24
C ARG A 48 3.35 -0.04 -5.76
N ILE A 49 2.91 -0.95 -4.88
CA ILE A 49 3.24 -0.85 -3.44
C ILE A 49 4.75 -0.88 -3.24
N LEU A 50 5.44 -1.82 -3.89
CA LEU A 50 6.87 -2.03 -3.74
C LEU A 50 7.69 -0.85 -4.29
N GLU A 51 7.30 -0.31 -5.43
CA GLU A 51 7.89 0.90 -6.03
C GLU A 51 7.77 2.11 -5.11
N HIS A 52 6.61 2.31 -4.47
CA HIS A 52 6.44 3.38 -3.49
C HIS A 52 7.22 3.11 -2.19
N TRP A 53 7.34 1.84 -1.79
CA TRP A 53 8.04 1.44 -0.57
C TRP A 53 9.57 1.62 -0.68
N LEU A 54 10.13 1.21 -1.82
CA LEU A 54 11.56 1.29 -2.11
C LEU A 54 11.95 2.64 -2.74
N GLY A 55 10.99 3.29 -3.40
CA GLY A 55 11.16 4.55 -4.10
C GLY A 55 12.00 4.44 -5.35
N ASN A 56 11.96 3.33 -6.06
CA ASN A 56 12.60 3.12 -7.37
C ASN A 56 11.68 2.27 -8.26
N GLU A 57 11.99 2.21 -9.55
CA GLU A 57 11.33 1.28 -10.46
C GLU A 57 11.64 -0.16 -10.04
N VAL A 58 10.61 -1.01 -10.08
CA VAL A 58 10.69 -2.40 -9.65
C VAL A 58 10.21 -3.28 -10.78
N THR A 59 10.97 -4.33 -11.07
CA THR A 59 10.63 -5.27 -12.14
C THR A 59 9.79 -6.43 -11.61
N GLN A 60 9.14 -7.17 -12.52
CA GLN A 60 8.46 -8.43 -12.17
C GLN A 60 9.42 -9.48 -11.58
N ALA A 61 10.71 -9.44 -11.95
CA ALA A 61 11.71 -10.32 -11.36
C ALA A 61 11.95 -9.96 -9.89
N ASP A 62 12.04 -8.67 -9.58
CA ASP A 62 12.17 -8.18 -8.20
C ASP A 62 10.97 -8.61 -7.36
N LEU A 63 9.75 -8.50 -7.90
CA LEU A 63 8.53 -8.91 -7.18
C LEU A 63 8.60 -10.36 -6.66
N LYS A 64 9.25 -11.27 -7.39
CA LYS A 64 9.45 -12.66 -6.93
C LYS A 64 10.27 -12.73 -5.65
N HIS A 65 11.30 -11.91 -5.52
CA HIS A 65 12.14 -11.83 -4.31
C HIS A 65 11.38 -11.23 -3.11
N TYR A 66 10.38 -10.39 -3.37
CA TYR A 66 9.57 -9.76 -2.32
C TYR A 66 8.27 -10.51 -1.98
N LYS A 67 7.96 -11.60 -2.69
CA LYS A 67 6.72 -12.38 -2.49
C LYS A 67 6.57 -12.86 -1.05
N ASP A 68 7.66 -13.27 -0.42
CA ASP A 68 7.65 -13.78 0.96
C ASP A 68 7.32 -12.66 1.96
N TYR A 69 7.81 -11.43 1.74
CA TYR A 69 7.50 -10.29 2.59
C TYR A 69 6.01 -9.93 2.55
N PHE A 70 5.39 -9.95 1.37
CA PHE A 70 3.95 -9.72 1.26
C PHE A 70 3.14 -10.88 1.85
N SER A 71 3.55 -12.13 1.60
CA SER A 71 2.86 -13.34 2.09
C SER A 71 2.91 -13.45 3.62
N ALA A 72 4.08 -13.19 4.20
CA ALA A 72 4.31 -13.15 5.64
C ALA A 72 3.82 -11.85 6.29
N ARG A 73 3.33 -10.88 5.49
CA ARG A 73 2.94 -9.52 5.92
C ARG A 73 4.02 -8.83 6.77
N THR A 74 5.27 -9.15 6.47
CA THR A 74 6.44 -8.61 7.15
C THR A 74 7.04 -7.56 6.26
N ALA A 75 7.24 -6.36 6.78
CA ALA A 75 7.76 -5.25 5.98
C ALA A 75 9.21 -5.52 5.56
N PRO A 76 9.55 -5.40 4.26
CA PRO A 76 10.93 -5.40 3.84
C PRO A 76 11.60 -4.10 4.31
N ARG A 77 12.93 -4.07 4.22
CA ARG A 77 13.69 -2.85 4.46
C ARG A 77 13.16 -1.72 3.57
N ILE A 78 12.91 -0.57 4.18
CA ILE A 78 12.45 0.62 3.45
C ILE A 78 13.53 1.15 2.52
N GLY A 79 13.11 1.75 1.41
CA GLY A 79 14.02 2.45 0.52
C GLY A 79 14.55 3.75 1.12
N GLU A 80 15.75 4.14 0.69
CA GLU A 80 16.40 5.38 1.15
C GLU A 80 15.59 6.63 0.77
N ARG A 81 14.84 6.61 -0.34
CA ARG A 81 13.99 7.74 -0.73
C ARG A 81 12.82 7.95 0.24
N LEU A 82 12.10 6.88 0.58
CA LEU A 82 11.02 6.92 1.56
C LEU A 82 11.57 7.35 2.93
N LYS A 83 12.69 6.75 3.35
CA LYS A 83 13.38 7.10 4.60
C LYS A 83 13.74 8.58 4.67
N LYS A 84 14.38 9.12 3.62
CA LYS A 84 14.74 10.55 3.51
C LYS A 84 13.51 11.44 3.61
N ARG A 85 12.41 11.12 2.92
CA ARG A 85 11.16 11.90 2.99
C ARG A 85 10.58 11.95 4.40
N ILE A 86 10.55 10.81 5.09
CA ILE A 86 10.07 10.74 6.47
C ILE A 86 10.99 11.57 7.39
N LEU A 87 12.30 11.46 7.24
CA LEU A 87 13.28 12.22 8.01
C LEU A 87 13.16 13.73 7.77
N LEU A 88 12.92 14.17 6.53
CA LEU A 88 12.71 15.59 6.21
C LEU A 88 11.51 16.18 6.97
N ARG A 89 10.51 15.36 7.31
CA ARG A 89 9.31 15.80 8.02
C ARG A 89 9.42 15.66 9.52
N LEU A 90 10.06 14.60 10.01
CA LEU A 90 10.11 14.29 11.44
C LEU A 90 11.41 14.74 12.12
N GLY A 91 12.43 15.11 11.35
CA GLY A 91 13.74 15.54 11.83
C GLY A 91 14.62 14.39 12.34
N ASN A 92 14.05 13.37 12.97
CA ASN A 92 14.77 12.22 13.48
C ASN A 92 14.05 10.89 13.19
N TRP A 93 14.85 9.82 13.17
CA TRP A 93 14.32 8.45 13.13
C TRP A 93 14.00 8.00 14.55
N LYS A 94 12.82 7.43 14.77
CA LYS A 94 12.40 6.87 16.06
C LYS A 94 11.75 5.51 15.84
N LYS A 95 11.76 4.66 16.86
CA LYS A 95 11.18 3.31 16.80
C LYS A 95 9.71 3.33 16.43
N GLU A 96 8.96 4.34 16.87
CA GLU A 96 7.54 4.48 16.57
C GLU A 96 7.28 4.63 15.06
N ILE A 97 8.24 5.20 14.31
CA ILE A 97 8.18 5.32 12.86
C ILE A 97 8.29 3.93 12.22
N ASP A 98 9.24 3.12 12.67
CA ASP A 98 9.38 1.72 12.22
C ASP A 98 8.09 0.94 12.49
N ASP A 99 7.51 1.11 13.67
CA ASP A 99 6.25 0.46 14.03
C ASP A 99 5.10 0.92 13.12
N GLN A 100 4.99 2.22 12.80
CA GLN A 100 3.97 2.70 11.85
C GLN A 100 4.18 2.15 10.44
N LEU A 101 5.42 2.09 9.97
CA LEU A 101 5.73 1.54 8.64
C LEU A 101 5.36 0.05 8.58
N ARG A 102 5.70 -0.74 9.60
CA ARG A 102 5.29 -2.15 9.69
C ARG A 102 3.76 -2.29 9.66
N ARG A 103 3.04 -1.43 10.37
CA ARG A 103 1.56 -1.40 10.34
C ARG A 103 1.01 -1.05 8.95
N ILE A 104 1.59 -0.05 8.28
CA ILE A 104 1.20 0.32 6.91
C ILE A 104 1.41 -0.85 5.96
N TRP A 105 2.57 -1.50 5.99
CA TRP A 105 2.86 -2.66 5.15
C TRP A 105 1.88 -3.80 5.39
N TRP A 106 1.65 -4.16 6.66
CA TRP A 106 0.74 -5.23 7.03
C TRP A 106 -0.69 -4.95 6.55
N ALA A 107 -1.15 -3.71 6.69
CA ALA A 107 -2.46 -3.28 6.23
C ALA A 107 -2.54 -3.31 4.70
N TRP A 108 -1.52 -2.85 3.98
CA TRP A 108 -1.48 -2.93 2.51
C TRP A 108 -1.60 -4.36 2.00
N CYS A 109 -0.88 -5.30 2.62
CA CYS A 109 -0.97 -6.72 2.27
C CYS A 109 -2.40 -7.24 2.48
N SER A 110 -3.03 -6.90 3.61
CA SER A 110 -4.37 -7.36 3.96
C SER A 110 -5.46 -6.74 3.06
N ILE A 111 -5.38 -5.43 2.84
CA ILE A 111 -6.30 -4.67 1.98
C ILE A 111 -6.17 -5.15 0.53
N GLY A 112 -4.95 -5.35 0.04
CA GLY A 112 -4.70 -5.80 -1.33
C GLY A 112 -5.39 -7.13 -1.62
N THR A 113 -5.20 -8.12 -0.75
CA THR A 113 -5.88 -9.43 -0.90
C THR A 113 -7.40 -9.29 -0.86
N ALA A 114 -7.95 -8.50 0.07
CA ALA A 114 -9.39 -8.30 0.21
C ALA A 114 -10.00 -7.59 -1.03
N LEU A 115 -9.34 -6.56 -1.55
CA LEU A 115 -9.81 -5.84 -2.73
C LEU A 115 -9.72 -6.69 -4.01
N LEU A 116 -8.66 -7.49 -4.18
CA LEU A 116 -8.56 -8.44 -5.29
C LEU A 116 -9.71 -9.45 -5.27
N TRP A 117 -10.04 -9.96 -4.08
CA TRP A 117 -11.19 -10.85 -3.90
C TRP A 117 -12.52 -10.16 -4.24
N GLN A 118 -12.72 -8.95 -3.74
CA GLN A 118 -13.91 -8.15 -4.04
C GLN A 118 -14.06 -7.92 -5.56
N ILE A 119 -12.99 -7.47 -6.22
CA ILE A 119 -13.00 -7.22 -7.67
C ILE A 119 -13.32 -8.51 -8.43
N ARG A 120 -12.75 -9.64 -8.03
CA ARG A 120 -13.08 -10.95 -8.63
C ARG A 120 -14.57 -11.25 -8.51
N ASN A 121 -15.17 -11.04 -7.35
CA ASN A 121 -16.59 -11.29 -7.16
C ASN A 121 -17.46 -10.36 -8.01
N GLN A 122 -17.07 -9.11 -8.19
CA GLN A 122 -17.77 -8.18 -9.09
C GLN A 122 -17.69 -8.64 -10.56
N VAL A 123 -16.53 -9.11 -11.01
CA VAL A 123 -16.39 -9.62 -12.39
C VAL A 123 -17.25 -10.87 -12.59
N VAL A 124 -17.18 -11.79 -11.63
CA VAL A 124 -17.80 -13.11 -11.73
C VAL A 124 -19.32 -13.06 -11.53
N HIS A 125 -19.80 -12.39 -10.48
CA HIS A 125 -21.20 -12.46 -10.07
C HIS A 125 -22.02 -11.25 -10.53
N GLU A 126 -21.36 -10.10 -10.72
CA GLU A 126 -22.04 -8.85 -11.13
C GLU A 126 -21.76 -8.50 -12.61
N GLY A 127 -20.93 -9.28 -13.31
CA GLY A 127 -20.57 -9.04 -14.71
C GLY A 127 -19.76 -7.75 -14.95
N VAL A 128 -19.19 -7.17 -13.89
CA VAL A 128 -18.47 -5.89 -13.98
C VAL A 128 -17.19 -6.06 -14.79
N LYS A 129 -16.97 -5.17 -15.75
CA LYS A 129 -15.75 -5.14 -16.57
C LYS A 129 -14.74 -4.16 -15.99
N TRP A 130 -13.58 -4.68 -15.59
CA TRP A 130 -12.44 -3.87 -15.13
C TRP A 130 -11.36 -3.79 -16.21
N THR A 131 -10.77 -2.62 -16.39
CA THR A 131 -9.49 -2.47 -17.11
C THR A 131 -8.34 -2.60 -16.11
N ALA A 132 -7.15 -3.00 -16.55
CA ALA A 132 -5.99 -3.09 -15.67
C ALA A 132 -5.68 -1.76 -14.96
N LYS A 133 -5.74 -0.64 -15.70
CA LYS A 133 -5.52 0.70 -15.17
C LYS A 133 -6.59 1.11 -14.16
N SER A 134 -7.87 0.91 -14.48
CA SER A 134 -8.97 1.31 -13.58
C SER A 134 -8.98 0.48 -12.29
N GLN A 135 -8.64 -0.81 -12.38
CA GLN A 135 -8.50 -1.69 -11.22
C GLN A 135 -7.36 -1.21 -10.31
N LEU A 136 -6.18 -0.95 -10.88
CA LEU A 136 -5.02 -0.49 -10.13
C LEU A 136 -5.29 0.84 -9.40
N GLU A 137 -5.87 1.82 -10.11
CA GLU A 137 -6.24 3.11 -9.52
C GLU A 137 -7.32 2.99 -8.45
N PHE A 138 -8.32 2.13 -8.66
CA PHE A 138 -9.34 1.86 -7.66
C PHE A 138 -8.73 1.26 -6.39
N MET A 139 -7.90 0.23 -6.53
CA MET A 139 -7.24 -0.43 -5.40
C MET A 139 -6.34 0.53 -4.63
N TRP A 140 -5.55 1.32 -5.35
CA TRP A 140 -4.66 2.32 -4.76
C TRP A 140 -5.43 3.35 -3.93
N ARG A 141 -6.45 3.96 -4.54
CA ARG A 141 -7.28 4.96 -3.87
C ARG A 141 -8.00 4.37 -2.66
N ARG A 142 -8.58 3.18 -2.78
CA ARG A 142 -9.32 2.54 -1.69
C ARG A 142 -8.41 2.18 -0.53
N GLY A 143 -7.22 1.63 -0.77
CA GLY A 143 -6.33 1.29 0.33
C GLY A 143 -5.73 2.51 1.01
N LEU A 144 -5.36 3.57 0.27
CA LEU A 144 -4.98 4.84 0.89
C LEU A 144 -6.13 5.41 1.73
N GLN A 145 -7.36 5.42 1.20
CA GLN A 145 -8.52 5.92 1.92
C GLN A 145 -8.73 5.18 3.26
N GLN A 146 -8.63 3.85 3.26
CA GLN A 146 -8.76 3.05 4.49
C GLN A 146 -7.64 3.36 5.49
N LEU A 147 -6.40 3.45 5.04
CA LEU A 147 -5.25 3.79 5.88
C LEU A 147 -5.36 5.21 6.48
N TYR A 148 -5.77 6.20 5.67
CA TYR A 148 -6.01 7.55 6.15
C TYR A 148 -7.18 7.62 7.13
N ALA A 149 -8.23 6.80 6.96
CA ALA A 149 -9.32 6.71 7.93
C ALA A 149 -8.83 6.19 9.29
N VAL A 150 -7.96 5.17 9.30
CA VAL A 150 -7.32 4.67 10.53
C VAL A 150 -6.47 5.76 11.18
N ALA A 151 -5.57 6.40 10.42
CA ALA A 151 -4.72 7.48 10.94
C ALA A 151 -5.55 8.64 11.52
N ARG A 152 -6.62 9.04 10.82
CA ARG A 152 -7.55 10.06 11.30
C ARG A 152 -8.23 9.64 12.61
N SER A 153 -8.73 8.41 12.67
CA SER A 153 -9.39 7.88 13.88
C SER A 153 -8.45 7.89 15.08
N GLU A 154 -7.19 7.47 14.89
CA GLU A 154 -6.18 7.47 15.96
C GLU A 154 -5.80 8.88 16.42
N ARG A 155 -5.68 9.83 15.50
CA ARG A 155 -5.41 11.24 15.82
C ARG A 155 -6.49 11.87 16.71
N LEU A 156 -7.74 11.43 16.57
CA LEU A 156 -8.87 11.93 17.36
C LEU A 156 -8.89 11.36 18.78
N ARG A 157 -8.25 10.21 19.01
CA ARG A 157 -8.17 9.57 20.34
C ARG A 157 -6.99 10.12 21.13
N ALA A 158 -7.22 10.64 22.33
CA ALA A 158 -6.18 11.31 23.13
C ALA A 158 -4.94 10.42 23.36
N ASN A 159 -5.16 9.15 23.71
CA ASN A 159 -4.09 8.19 24.00
C ASN A 159 -3.34 7.67 22.76
N LEU A 160 -3.90 7.81 21.55
CA LEU A 160 -3.27 7.35 20.29
C LEU A 160 -2.88 8.51 19.38
N ARG A 161 -3.04 9.75 19.84
CA ARG A 161 -2.90 10.93 18.99
C ARG A 161 -1.53 11.02 18.31
N ILE A 162 -0.46 10.75 19.05
CA ILE A 162 0.91 10.73 18.53
C ILE A 162 1.08 9.64 17.47
N GLN A 163 0.59 8.42 17.73
CA GLN A 163 0.68 7.30 16.80
C GLN A 163 -0.07 7.61 15.50
N GLY A 164 -1.27 8.17 15.60
CA GLY A 164 -2.04 8.60 14.44
C GLY A 164 -1.35 9.70 13.62
N LEU A 165 -0.62 10.61 14.28
CA LEU A 165 0.20 11.63 13.59
C LEU A 165 1.37 10.99 12.84
N TYR A 166 2.11 10.08 13.48
CA TYR A 166 3.20 9.35 12.83
C TYR A 166 2.69 8.53 11.64
N LEU A 167 1.57 7.82 11.82
CA LEU A 167 0.97 7.01 10.77
C LEU A 167 0.61 7.87 9.56
N GLN A 168 -0.03 9.01 9.79
CA GLN A 168 -0.35 9.95 8.72
C GLN A 168 0.89 10.47 7.99
N ILE A 169 1.92 10.89 8.72
CA ILE A 169 3.14 11.44 8.11
C ILE A 169 3.84 10.37 7.27
N CYS A 170 3.86 9.12 7.73
CA CYS A 170 4.40 7.99 6.97
C CYS A 170 3.59 7.72 5.69
N LEU A 171 2.25 7.74 5.76
CA LEU A 171 1.37 7.55 4.61
C LEU A 171 1.55 8.65 3.55
N GLU A 172 1.55 9.92 3.97
CA GLU A 172 1.76 11.05 3.07
C GLU A 172 3.16 11.00 2.43
N SER A 173 4.16 10.55 3.20
CA SER A 173 5.52 10.37 2.69
C SER A 173 5.57 9.26 1.63
N LEU A 174 4.91 8.13 1.88
CA LEU A 174 4.80 7.00 0.95
C LEU A 174 4.07 7.38 -0.35
N GLU A 175 2.96 8.12 -0.24
CA GLU A 175 2.18 8.58 -1.40
C GLU A 175 2.98 9.55 -2.28
N GLU A 176 3.82 10.37 -1.68
CA GLU A 176 4.67 11.34 -2.40
C GLU A 176 5.98 10.76 -2.91
N VAL A 177 6.32 9.52 -2.57
CA VAL A 177 7.43 8.84 -3.23
C VAL A 177 7.10 8.74 -4.72
N THR A 178 7.77 9.56 -5.51
CA THR A 178 7.78 9.48 -6.96
C THR A 178 8.76 8.41 -7.37
N VAL A 179 8.30 7.48 -8.19
CA VAL A 179 9.16 6.49 -8.86
C VAL A 179 9.97 7.25 -9.90
N GLU A 180 11.24 7.53 -9.60
CA GLU A 180 12.17 8.03 -10.61
C GLU A 180 12.98 6.87 -11.19
N ALA A 181 13.10 6.84 -12.51
CA ALA A 181 14.14 6.09 -13.22
C ALA A 181 15.54 6.44 -12.67
N PRO A 182 16.57 5.60 -12.90
CA PRO A 182 17.96 5.93 -12.58
C PRO A 182 18.33 7.31 -13.16
N PRO A 183 19.25 8.05 -12.51
CA PRO A 183 19.32 9.51 -12.62
C PRO A 183 19.39 10.02 -14.07
N GLY A 184 18.36 10.76 -14.45
CA GLY A 184 18.26 11.50 -15.71
C GLY A 184 16.97 12.31 -15.78
N LYS A 185 17.03 13.55 -15.29
CA LYS A 185 16.02 14.65 -15.33
C LYS A 185 15.21 14.86 -14.03
N SER A 186 15.33 16.09 -13.52
CA SER A 186 14.73 16.61 -12.30
C SER A 186 13.20 16.63 -12.32
N LEU A 187 12.60 16.27 -11.18
CA LEU A 187 11.15 16.30 -10.95
C LEU A 187 10.55 17.72 -10.86
N PRO A 188 9.26 17.88 -11.16
CA PRO A 188 8.53 19.12 -10.94
C PRO A 188 8.18 19.34 -9.46
N ILE A 189 8.17 20.61 -9.06
CA ILE A 189 7.89 21.08 -7.70
C ILE A 189 6.42 20.81 -7.33
N ALA A 190 6.18 20.16 -6.19
CA ALA A 190 4.85 19.82 -5.71
C ALA A 190 3.97 21.08 -5.43
N ALA A 191 2.64 20.94 -5.58
CA ALA A 191 1.68 22.03 -5.41
C ALA A 191 1.68 22.66 -3.99
N LYS A 192 1.54 24.00 -3.92
CA LYS A 192 1.64 24.82 -2.68
C LYS A 192 0.70 24.40 -1.54
N TRP A 193 -0.53 23.98 -1.83
CA TRP A 193 -1.49 23.56 -0.80
C TRP A 193 -1.06 22.26 -0.10
N ARG A 194 -0.31 21.40 -0.81
CA ARG A 194 0.30 20.18 -0.25
C ARG A 194 1.44 20.58 0.70
N GLN A 195 2.28 21.55 0.33
CA GLN A 195 3.37 22.06 1.15
C GLN A 195 2.92 22.69 2.49
N GLN A 196 1.77 23.38 2.52
CA GLN A 196 1.26 23.97 3.76
C GLN A 196 0.81 22.91 4.78
N LYS A 197 0.04 21.89 4.36
CA LYS A 197 -0.37 20.79 5.26
C LYS A 197 0.83 20.00 5.81
N LEU A 198 1.88 19.89 5.00
CA LEU A 198 3.12 19.19 5.34
C LEU A 198 3.93 19.87 6.45
N LEU A 199 3.83 21.19 6.58
CA LEU A 199 4.57 21.94 7.60
C LEU A 199 3.84 21.99 8.95
N GLU A 200 2.51 21.83 8.97
CA GLU A 200 1.73 21.89 10.20
C GLU A 200 1.82 20.62 11.05
N LEU A 201 1.91 19.44 10.41
CA LEU A 201 1.92 18.15 11.12
C LEU A 201 3.16 17.96 12.02
N PRO A 202 4.40 18.23 11.55
CA PRO A 202 5.59 18.18 12.40
C PRO A 202 5.51 19.16 13.58
N ARG A 203 5.05 20.40 13.34
CA ARG A 203 4.88 21.40 14.41
C ARG A 203 3.93 20.93 15.50
N ARG A 204 2.79 20.34 15.12
CA ARG A 204 1.80 19.80 16.08
C ARG A 204 2.38 18.64 16.90
N LEU A 205 3.21 17.80 16.28
CA LEU A 205 3.88 16.70 16.97
C LEU A 205 4.86 17.25 18.03
N THR A 206 5.69 18.24 17.68
CA THR A 206 6.62 18.88 18.61
C THR A 206 5.90 19.51 19.80
N LEU A 207 4.83 20.28 19.55
CA LEU A 207 4.04 20.91 20.61
C LEU A 207 3.45 19.88 21.58
N PHE A 208 2.97 18.75 21.07
CA PHE A 208 2.41 17.71 21.91
C PHE A 208 3.48 16.96 22.74
N GLN A 209 4.66 16.73 22.18
CA GLN A 209 5.79 16.16 22.92
C GLN A 209 6.25 17.08 24.05
N VAL A 210 6.34 18.39 23.81
CA VAL A 210 6.68 19.38 24.84
C VAL A 210 5.63 19.41 25.95
N ALA A 211 4.34 19.40 25.59
CA ALA A 211 3.25 19.42 26.57
C ALA A 211 3.25 18.17 27.48
N ASN A 212 3.53 16.99 26.93
CA ASN A 212 3.58 15.76 27.70
C ASN A 212 4.81 15.69 28.63
N ASN A 213 5.96 16.21 28.18
CA ASN A 213 7.18 16.23 28.99
C ASN A 213 7.13 17.26 30.13
N ALA A 214 6.21 18.22 30.09
CA ALA A 214 6.02 19.22 31.14
C ALA A 214 5.07 18.77 32.27
N GLN A 215 4.40 17.63 32.13
CA GLN A 215 3.42 17.10 33.08
C GLN A 215 3.91 15.90 33.89
N GLY A 216 5.15 15.46 33.68
CA GLY A 216 5.81 14.39 34.45
C GLY A 216 7.11 14.89 35.04
#